data_AF-A0A1I0LEC4-F1
#
_entry.id   AF-A0A1I0LEC4-F1
#
_cell.length_a   1.000
_cell.length_b   1.000
_cell.length_c   1.000
_cell.angle_alpha   90.00
_cell.angle_beta   90.00
_cell.angle_gamma   90.00
#
_symmetry.space_group_name_H-M   'P 1'
#
loop_
_entity.id
_entity.type
_entity.pdbx_description
1 polymer ?
#
loop_
_entity_poly.entity_id
_entity_poly.type
_entity_poly.pdbx_seq_one_letter_code
_entity_poly.pdbx_strand_id
1 'polypeptide(L)'
;MRGCLRLEPAARNNGAKIWQWPLAFSIQQQWYIGFAPNTNTPSYIIRNNLTFRYIDVEFNGTGNGEYIHQWEFVPGVQSQLWRFERVN
;
A
#
# COMPACT_ATOMS: atom_id res chain seq x y z
N MET A 1 -5.40 10.97 -18.31
CA MET A 1 -5.37 9.48 -18.24
C MET A 1 -5.53 9.09 -16.78
N ARG A 2 -6.37 8.09 -16.45
CA ARG A 2 -6.48 7.57 -15.08
C ARG A 2 -5.51 6.38 -14.93
N GLY A 3 -4.49 6.53 -14.09
CA GLY A 3 -3.55 5.46 -13.77
C GLY A 3 -4.09 4.52 -12.69
N CYS A 4 -3.59 3.29 -12.65
CA CYS A 4 -3.85 2.32 -11.59
C CYS A 4 -2.61 2.21 -10.69
N LEU A 5 -2.85 2.03 -9.39
CA LEU A 5 -1.79 1.79 -8.42
C LEU A 5 -1.10 0.46 -8.72
N ARG A 6 0.22 0.49 -8.86
CA ARG A 6 1.01 -0.65 -9.34
C ARG A 6 2.30 -0.79 -8.55
N LEU A 7 2.62 -2.04 -8.20
CA LEU A 7 3.97 -2.42 -7.77
C LEU A 7 4.95 -2.43 -8.95
N GLU A 8 6.16 -1.92 -8.73
CA GLU A 8 7.24 -1.97 -9.72
C GLU A 8 7.45 -3.40 -10.27
N PRO A 9 7.55 -3.60 -11.60
CA PRO A 9 7.51 -4.93 -12.24
C PRO A 9 8.52 -5.95 -11.69
N ALA A 10 9.74 -5.54 -11.38
CA ALA A 10 10.82 -6.41 -10.88
C ALA A 10 10.92 -6.47 -9.35
N ALA A 11 10.22 -5.61 -8.63
CA ALA A 11 10.45 -5.43 -7.21
C ALA A 11 9.48 -6.31 -6.40
N ARG A 12 10.03 -7.29 -5.67
CA ARG A 12 9.26 -8.23 -4.82
C ARG A 12 9.57 -8.08 -3.33
N ASN A 13 10.64 -7.36 -3.01
CA ASN A 13 11.15 -7.22 -1.66
C ASN A 13 10.53 -6.01 -0.96
N ASN A 14 10.74 -5.93 0.36
CA ASN A 14 10.51 -4.72 1.14
C ASN A 14 11.29 -3.55 0.51
N GLY A 15 10.71 -2.36 0.47
CA GLY A 15 11.31 -1.20 -0.20
C GLY A 15 10.92 -1.03 -1.66
N ALA A 16 10.17 -1.97 -2.25
CA ALA A 16 9.72 -1.84 -3.64
C ALA A 16 8.73 -0.67 -3.78
N LYS A 17 8.98 0.21 -4.75
CA LYS A 17 8.15 1.39 -4.98
C LYS A 17 6.79 1.03 -5.54
N ILE A 18 5.80 1.83 -5.15
CA ILE A 18 4.45 1.79 -5.67
C ILE A 18 4.18 3.08 -6.43
N TRP A 19 3.69 2.99 -7.66
CA TRP A 19 3.48 4.14 -8.53
C TRP A 19 2.17 4.04 -9.33
N GLN A 20 1.86 5.08 -10.08
CA GLN A 20 0.74 5.06 -11.03
C GLN A 20 1.23 4.52 -12.37
N TRP A 21 0.45 3.61 -12.96
CA TRP A 21 0.75 3.05 -14.27
C TRP A 21 -0.54 2.82 -15.07
N PRO A 22 -0.51 2.85 -16.42
CA PRO A 22 -1.64 2.41 -17.22
C PRO A 22 -2.18 1.05 -16.77
N LEU A 23 -3.49 0.87 -16.87
CA LEU A 23 -4.14 -0.39 -16.55
C LEU A 23 -3.57 -1.51 -17.43
N ALA A 24 -3.00 -2.53 -16.79
CA ALA A 24 -2.37 -3.66 -17.42
C ALA A 24 -3.01 -5.00 -17.01
N PHE A 25 -4.07 -4.96 -16.19
CA PHE A 25 -4.78 -6.13 -15.63
C PHE A 25 -3.88 -7.17 -14.94
N SER A 26 -2.66 -6.78 -14.59
CA SER A 26 -1.65 -7.65 -14.00
C SER A 26 -1.84 -7.79 -12.49
N ILE A 27 -1.40 -8.90 -11.91
CA ILE A 27 -1.48 -9.14 -10.46
C ILE A 27 -0.74 -8.08 -9.62
N GLN A 28 0.26 -7.38 -10.19
CA GLN A 28 0.94 -6.23 -9.56
C GLN A 28 0.00 -5.04 -9.28
N GLN A 29 -1.14 -4.95 -9.97
CA GLN A 29 -2.17 -3.91 -9.82
C GLN A 29 -3.39 -4.38 -9.02
N GLN A 30 -3.37 -5.63 -8.53
CA GLN A 30 -4.44 -6.17 -7.74
C GLN A 30 -4.14 -6.01 -6.25
N TRP A 31 -5.08 -5.39 -5.55
CA TRP A 31 -4.95 -5.05 -4.14
C TRP A 31 -6.13 -5.61 -3.35
N TYR A 32 -5.83 -6.27 -2.25
CA TYR A 32 -6.80 -6.68 -1.24
C TYR A 32 -6.89 -5.58 -0.18
N ILE A 33 -8.12 -5.19 0.18
CA ILE A 33 -8.39 -4.26 1.27
C ILE A 33 -9.06 -5.04 2.40
N GLY A 34 -8.44 -5.02 3.57
CA GLY A 34 -8.95 -5.71 4.77
C GLY A 34 -8.89 -4.80 5.99
N PHE A 35 -9.51 -5.24 7.09
CA PHE A 35 -9.41 -4.56 8.38
C PHE A 35 -8.06 -4.82 9.03
N ALA A 36 -7.48 -3.77 9.62
CA ALA A 36 -6.29 -3.88 10.44
C ALA A 36 -6.61 -4.60 11.77
N PRO A 37 -5.90 -5.67 12.11
CA PRO A 37 -6.08 -6.33 13.40
C PRO A 37 -5.56 -5.45 14.55
N ASN A 38 -6.17 -5.59 15.74
CA ASN A 38 -5.67 -5.01 16.99
C ASN A 38 -5.44 -3.49 16.98
N THR A 39 -6.32 -2.74 16.31
CA THR A 39 -6.29 -1.27 16.29
C THR A 39 -7.45 -0.70 17.10
N ASN A 40 -7.20 0.37 17.86
CA ASN A 40 -8.26 1.07 18.63
C ASN A 40 -9.20 1.89 17.73
N THR A 41 -8.90 1.99 16.44
CA THR A 41 -9.66 2.74 15.46
C THR A 41 -9.75 1.92 14.18
N PRO A 42 -10.94 1.74 13.58
CA PRO A 42 -11.10 0.92 12.38
C PRO A 42 -10.24 1.49 11.25
N SER A 43 -9.13 0.81 11.00
CA SER A 43 -8.18 1.15 9.95
C SER A 43 -8.13 0.02 8.94
N TYR A 44 -7.73 0.34 7.71
CA TYR A 44 -7.57 -0.63 6.64
C TYR A 44 -6.10 -0.95 6.42
N ILE A 45 -5.85 -2.18 5.99
CA ILE A 45 -4.58 -2.62 5.42
C ILE A 45 -4.81 -2.91 3.95
N ILE A 46 -3.83 -2.53 3.12
CA ILE A 46 -3.91 -2.70 1.67
C ILE A 46 -2.77 -3.62 1.26
N ARG A 47 -3.10 -4.83 0.79
CA ARG A 47 -2.14 -5.88 0.48
C ARG A 47 -2.06 -6.11 -1.02
N ASN A 48 -0.86 -6.19 -1.58
CA ASN A 48 -0.67 -6.58 -2.97
C ASN A 48 -0.89 -8.09 -3.14
N ASN A 49 -1.62 -8.50 -4.19
CA ASN A 49 -1.89 -9.92 -4.44
C ASN A 49 -0.68 -10.71 -4.95
N LEU A 50 0.34 -10.04 -5.49
CA LEU A 50 1.54 -10.72 -6.00
C LEU A 50 2.52 -11.07 -4.88
N THR A 51 2.73 -10.15 -3.94
CA THR A 51 3.79 -10.27 -2.93
C THR A 51 3.29 -10.55 -1.54
N PHE A 52 1.97 -10.42 -1.31
CA PHE A 52 1.33 -10.46 0.00
C PHE A 52 1.89 -9.43 1.00
N ARG A 53 2.57 -8.40 0.50
CA ARG A 53 3.07 -7.25 1.26
C ARG A 53 2.09 -6.10 1.22
N TYR A 54 2.28 -5.16 2.13
CA TYR A 54 1.33 -4.09 2.41
C TYR A 54 1.84 -2.74 1.97
N ILE A 55 0.93 -1.85 1.61
CA ILE A 55 1.25 -0.45 1.36
C ILE A 55 1.71 0.19 2.66
N ASP A 56 2.91 0.78 2.63
CA ASP A 56 3.60 1.37 3.76
C ASP A 56 4.18 2.74 3.37
N VAL A 57 4.17 3.68 4.31
CA VAL A 57 4.91 4.95 4.20
C VAL A 57 6.34 4.74 4.68
N GLU A 58 7.31 5.00 3.80
CA GLU A 58 8.72 4.76 4.07
C GLU A 58 9.19 5.43 5.38
N PHE A 59 9.94 4.69 6.20
CA PHE A 59 10.47 5.12 7.51
C PHE A 59 9.45 5.65 8.53
N ASN A 60 8.15 5.34 8.39
CA ASN A 60 7.08 5.98 9.18
C ASN A 60 7.07 7.51 9.05
N GLY A 61 7.49 8.01 7.89
CA GLY A 61 7.55 9.43 7.62
C GLY A 61 6.17 10.09 7.74
N THR A 62 6.15 11.30 8.30
CA THR A 62 4.95 12.15 8.41
C THR A 62 5.10 13.43 7.58
N GLY A 63 6.23 13.58 6.88
CA GLY A 63 6.53 14.73 6.06
C GLY A 63 5.77 14.74 4.73
N ASN A 64 5.85 15.88 4.03
CA ASN A 64 5.37 15.95 2.66
C ASN A 64 6.40 15.30 1.72
N GLY A 65 5.91 14.47 0.79
CA GLY A 65 6.76 13.82 -0.21
C GLY A 65 7.37 12.48 0.22
N GLU A 66 6.96 11.94 1.37
CA GLU A 66 7.34 10.60 1.79
C GLU A 66 6.96 9.56 0.74
N TYR A 67 7.84 8.58 0.55
CA TYR A 67 7.63 7.55 -0.46
C TYR A 67 6.65 6.49 0.03
N ILE A 68 5.85 5.99 -0.91
CA ILE A 68 5.01 4.82 -0.72
C ILE A 68 5.71 3.61 -1.32
N HIS A 69 5.92 2.60 -0.48
CA HIS A 69 6.53 1.34 -0.87
C HIS A 69 5.72 0.15 -0.34
N GLN A 70 6.15 -1.05 -0.69
CA GLN A 70 5.64 -2.24 -0.03
C GLN A 70 6.56 -2.63 1.14
N TRP A 71 5.95 -3.14 2.20
CA TRP A 71 6.67 -3.74 3.31
C TRP A 71 5.95 -4.99 3.83
N GLU A 72 6.64 -5.82 4.60
CA GLU A 72 5.97 -6.86 5.37
C GLU A 72 5.02 -6.24 6.41
N PHE A 73 3.98 -6.98 6.81
CA PHE A 73 3.05 -6.46 7.81
C PHE A 73 3.73 -6.36 9.17
N VAL A 74 3.65 -5.19 9.79
CA VAL A 74 4.11 -4.97 11.16
C VAL A 74 2.92 -4.56 12.02
N PRO A 75 2.43 -5.42 12.93
CA PRO A 75 1.24 -5.13 13.73
C PRO A 75 1.36 -3.82 14.52
N GLY A 76 0.33 -2.98 14.42
CA GLY A 76 0.25 -1.71 15.17
C GLY A 76 1.07 -0.56 14.58
N VAL A 77 1.80 -0.76 13.49
CA VAL A 77 2.59 0.30 12.84
C VAL A 77 1.68 1.21 12.02
N GLN A 78 1.70 2.51 12.33
CA GLN A 78 0.79 3.49 11.75
C GLN A 78 1.02 3.74 10.25
N SER A 79 2.25 3.58 9.74
CA SER A 79 2.56 3.75 8.30
C SER A 79 1.83 2.77 7.38
N GLN A 80 1.24 1.71 7.94
CA GLN A 80 0.51 0.66 7.22
C GLN A 80 -1.01 0.74 7.42
N LEU A 81 -1.48 1.71 8.20
CA LEU A 81 -2.88 1.88 8.57
C LEU A 81 -3.50 3.00 7.75
N TRP A 82 -4.47 2.64 6.91
CA TRP A 82 -5.09 3.54 5.97
C TRP A 82 -6.54 3.83 6.37
N ARG A 83 -6.94 5.09 6.27
CA ARG A 83 -8.34 5.52 6.35
C ARG A 83 -8.79 5.98 4.97
N PHE A 84 -9.92 5.47 4.50
CA PHE A 84 -10.53 5.94 3.27
C PHE A 84 -11.62 6.95 3.58
N GLU A 85 -11.59 8.07 2.88
CA GLU A 85 -12.63 9.09 2.92
C GLU A 85 -13.16 9.30 1.51
N ARG A 86 -14.47 9.49 1.39
CA ARG A 86 -15.08 9.76 0.09
C ARG A 86 -14.69 11.17 -0.33
N VAL A 87 -14.03 11.27 -1.49
CA VAL A 87 -13.79 12.55 -2.16
C VAL A 87 -14.98 12.80 -3.09
N ASN A 88 -15.65 13.95 -2.94
CA ASN A 88 -16.77 14.38 -3.77
C ASN A 88 -16.29 15.17 -4.98
#